data_AF-A0A0N9HF34-F1
#
_entry.id   AF-A0A0N9HF34-F1
#
_cell.length_a   1.000
_cell.length_b   1.000
_cell.length_c   1.000
_cell.angle_alpha   90.00
_cell.angle_beta   90.00
_cell.angle_gamma   90.00
#
_symmetry.space_group_name_H-M   'P 1'
#
loop_
_entity.id
_entity.type
_entity.pdbx_description
1 polymer ?
#
loop_
_entity_poly.entity_id
_entity_poly.type
_entity_poly.pdbx_seq_one_letter_code
_entity_poly.pdbx_strand_id
1 'polypeptide(L)'
;MPRFPSSNARTRTQPSSSPSLNHSALPPPRKRRGALTLHHKPASSFQNMDQAIRTELLSSERQFIRSLGSEVETARFTDAWEATLERTGMALEQRALSSETAHLYQVIVWRIGGVASRLHEAGAIAEQTVREVESETQSWLAAQGNAALGAAGAKHPASNLPTSHSRRLPPPAPNDLLLAPYRRWFLDHFAFPYLTAADK
;
A
#
# COMPACT_ATOMS: atom_id res chain seq x y z
N MET A 1 -13.72 24.71 -35.34
CA MET A 1 -14.22 25.89 -34.61
C MET A 1 -14.25 25.57 -33.13
N PRO A 2 -13.53 26.29 -32.26
CA PRO A 2 -13.58 26.07 -30.82
C PRO A 2 -14.82 26.75 -30.22
N ARG A 3 -15.61 26.03 -29.42
CA ARG A 3 -16.69 26.61 -28.60
C ARG A 3 -16.33 26.42 -27.12
N PHE A 4 -16.47 27.52 -26.39
CA PHE A 4 -16.07 27.74 -25.00
C PHE A 4 -16.74 26.79 -23.97
N PRO A 5 -16.10 26.54 -22.82
CA PRO A 5 -16.70 25.81 -21.70
C PRO A 5 -17.70 26.68 -20.93
N SER A 6 -18.89 26.14 -20.67
CA SER A 6 -19.91 26.79 -19.84
C SER A 6 -19.53 26.73 -18.35
N SER A 7 -19.29 27.90 -17.78
CA SER A 7 -19.28 28.17 -16.34
C SER A 7 -20.51 27.60 -15.65
N ASN A 8 -20.31 26.82 -14.59
CA ASN A 8 -21.27 26.65 -13.51
C ASN A 8 -20.55 26.89 -12.18
N ALA A 9 -20.23 28.16 -11.93
CA ALA A 9 -19.96 28.66 -10.59
C ALA A 9 -21.28 28.65 -9.81
N ARG A 10 -21.57 27.56 -9.09
CA ARG A 10 -22.70 27.51 -8.16
C ARG A 10 -22.21 27.85 -6.77
N THR A 11 -22.16 29.16 -6.53
CA THR A 11 -22.20 29.80 -5.23
C THR A 11 -23.37 29.26 -4.41
N ARG A 12 -23.09 28.64 -3.26
CA ARG A 12 -24.06 28.58 -2.17
C ARG A 12 -23.37 28.79 -0.84
N THR A 13 -23.31 30.07 -0.48
CA THR A 13 -23.04 30.57 0.88
C THR A 13 -24.28 30.35 1.73
N GLN A 14 -24.14 29.67 2.88
CA GLN A 14 -24.89 29.98 4.11
C GLN A 14 -24.17 29.39 5.32
N PRO A 15 -23.76 30.26 6.25
CA PRO A 15 -23.92 30.00 7.67
C PRO A 15 -24.90 31.03 8.24
N SER A 16 -26.08 30.60 8.67
CA SER A 16 -26.97 31.42 9.49
C SER A 16 -26.52 31.33 10.94
N SER A 17 -25.82 32.37 11.37
CA SER A 17 -25.55 32.69 12.76
C SER A 17 -26.86 32.94 13.51
N SER A 18 -27.07 32.24 14.64
CA SER A 18 -28.09 32.60 15.62
C SER A 18 -27.40 32.85 16.96
N PRO A 19 -27.26 34.11 17.42
CA PRO A 19 -26.89 34.42 18.79
C PRO A 19 -28.16 34.68 19.60
N SER A 20 -28.62 33.69 20.37
CA SER A 20 -29.63 33.90 21.40
C SER A 20 -28.96 34.27 22.72
N LEU A 21 -28.67 35.56 22.85
CA LEU A 21 -28.56 36.25 24.13
C LEU A 21 -29.97 36.29 24.75
N ASN A 22 -30.13 35.83 25.99
CA ASN A 22 -30.89 36.54 27.03
C ASN A 22 -30.93 35.76 28.36
N HIS A 23 -30.17 36.31 29.32
CA HIS A 23 -30.48 36.53 30.73
C HIS A 23 -31.54 35.67 31.43
N SER A 24 -31.09 34.86 32.39
CA SER A 24 -31.77 34.78 33.68
C SER A 24 -30.76 34.54 34.80
N ALA A 25 -30.36 35.63 35.46
CA ALA A 25 -29.64 35.62 36.72
C ALA A 25 -30.66 35.34 37.84
N LEU A 26 -30.72 34.09 38.28
CA LEU A 26 -31.31 33.72 39.56
C LEU A 26 -30.26 32.91 40.35
N PRO A 27 -29.88 33.31 41.57
CA PRO A 27 -29.03 32.48 42.40
C PRO A 27 -29.79 31.20 42.80
N PRO A 28 -29.22 30.00 42.62
CA PRO A 28 -29.90 28.77 43.03
C PRO A 28 -30.01 28.71 44.56
N PRO A 29 -31.16 28.28 45.11
CA PRO A 29 -31.40 28.24 46.54
C PRO A 29 -30.45 27.27 47.24
N ARG A 30 -29.69 27.76 48.23
CA ARG A 30 -28.91 26.93 49.17
C ARG A 30 -29.86 26.11 50.04
N LYS A 31 -30.16 24.87 49.62
CA LYS A 31 -30.86 23.89 50.46
C LYS A 31 -29.87 22.84 50.98
N ARG A 32 -29.61 22.98 52.28
CA ARG A 32 -29.16 22.03 53.32
C ARG A 32 -28.60 20.68 52.85
N ARG A 33 -27.36 20.39 53.29
CA ARG A 33 -26.79 19.03 53.39
C ARG A 33 -27.76 18.15 54.18
N GLY A 34 -28.55 17.35 53.47
CA GLY A 34 -29.39 16.30 54.02
C GLY A 34 -29.02 14.98 53.37
N ALA A 35 -28.61 14.04 54.21
CA ALA A 35 -28.43 12.61 53.96
C ALA A 35 -27.35 12.16 52.96
N LEU A 36 -26.37 11.40 53.48
CA LEU A 36 -25.55 10.47 52.72
C LEU A 36 -26.47 9.39 52.13
N THR A 37 -26.96 9.61 50.91
CA THR A 37 -27.53 8.55 50.10
C THR A 37 -26.41 7.57 49.76
N LEU A 38 -26.56 6.34 50.27
CA LEU A 38 -25.82 5.14 49.88
C LEU A 38 -25.55 5.19 48.37
N HIS A 39 -24.27 5.24 47.98
CA HIS A 39 -23.86 5.40 46.59
C HIS A 39 -24.39 4.27 45.70
N HIS A 40 -25.55 4.47 45.09
CA HIS A 40 -25.91 3.80 43.85
C HIS A 40 -24.92 4.31 42.80
N LYS A 41 -23.91 3.49 42.45
CA LYS A 41 -23.04 3.78 41.31
C LYS A 41 -23.95 4.08 40.11
N PRO A 42 -23.89 5.28 39.51
CA PRO A 42 -24.76 5.61 38.41
C PRO A 42 -24.39 4.72 37.23
N ALA A 43 -25.37 3.99 36.69
CA ALA A 43 -25.22 3.18 35.48
C ALA A 43 -24.67 3.98 34.28
N SER A 44 -24.68 5.32 34.35
CA SER A 44 -24.15 6.20 33.30
C SER A 44 -22.63 6.09 33.14
N SER A 45 -21.85 5.74 34.18
CA SER A 45 -20.39 5.61 34.02
C SER A 45 -20.02 4.39 33.18
N PHE A 46 -20.77 3.29 33.32
CA PHE A 46 -20.58 2.06 32.54
C PHE A 46 -21.00 2.25 31.09
N GLN A 47 -22.13 2.93 30.85
CA GLN A 47 -22.59 3.25 29.49
C GLN A 47 -21.60 4.16 28.75
N ASN A 48 -21.00 5.13 29.45
CA ASN A 48 -19.99 6.00 28.86
C ASN A 48 -18.71 5.25 28.48
N MET A 49 -18.24 4.31 29.33
CA MET A 49 -17.05 3.50 29.05
C MET A 49 -17.29 2.53 27.88
N ASP A 50 -18.44 1.85 27.87
CA ASP A 50 -18.82 0.92 26.81
C ASP A 50 -18.87 1.60 25.45
N GLN A 51 -19.50 2.78 25.39
CA GLN A 51 -19.56 3.57 24.16
C GLN A 51 -18.18 4.07 23.73
N ALA A 52 -17.35 4.54 24.66
CA ALA A 52 -15.99 5.01 24.36
C ALA A 52 -15.16 3.90 23.72
N ILE A 53 -15.08 2.74 24.38
CA ILE A 53 -14.32 1.58 23.88
C ILE A 53 -14.88 1.10 22.54
N ARG A 54 -16.20 1.04 22.38
CA ARG A 54 -16.82 0.68 21.11
C ARG A 54 -16.40 1.62 19.98
N THR A 55 -16.40 2.94 20.22
CA THR A 55 -15.98 3.91 19.21
C THR A 55 -14.50 3.79 18.88
N GLU A 56 -13.65 3.53 19.87
CA GLU A 56 -12.22 3.32 19.67
C GLU A 56 -11.96 2.08 18.83
N LEU A 57 -12.57 0.93 19.15
CA LEU A 57 -12.42 -0.30 18.38
C LEU A 57 -12.80 -0.14 16.91
N LEU A 58 -13.94 0.51 16.63
CA LEU A 58 -14.37 0.80 15.26
C LEU A 58 -13.43 1.79 14.55
N SER A 59 -12.85 2.74 15.30
CA SER A 59 -11.86 3.66 14.74
C SER A 59 -10.55 2.94 14.40
N SER A 60 -10.11 2.01 15.25
CA SER A 60 -8.92 1.18 15.03
C SER A 60 -9.10 0.28 13.80
N GLU A 61 -10.26 -0.35 13.61
CA GLU A 61 -10.54 -1.15 12.40
C GLU A 61 -10.40 -0.30 11.12
N ARG A 62 -10.90 0.94 11.13
CA ARG A 62 -10.74 1.87 10.00
C ARG A 62 -9.30 2.33 9.82
N GLN A 63 -8.59 2.57 10.90
CA GLN A 63 -7.19 3.01 10.87
C GLN A 63 -6.29 1.90 10.33
N PHE A 64 -6.54 0.64 10.70
CA PHE A 64 -5.85 -0.52 10.16
C PHE A 64 -5.92 -0.57 8.63
N ILE A 65 -7.11 -0.39 8.06
CA ILE A 65 -7.28 -0.43 6.60
C ILE A 65 -6.47 0.69 5.91
N ARG A 66 -6.38 1.87 6.54
CA ARG A 66 -5.59 2.99 6.00
C ARG A 66 -4.09 2.70 6.08
N SER A 67 -3.64 2.10 7.18
CA SER A 67 -2.22 1.84 7.39
C SER A 67 -1.64 0.82 6.42
N LEU A 68 -2.45 -0.06 5.82
CA LEU A 68 -1.98 -1.07 4.85
C LEU A 68 -1.23 -0.48 3.63
N GLY A 69 -1.39 0.82 3.35
CA GLY A 69 -0.68 1.49 2.25
C GLY A 69 0.57 2.28 2.65
N SER A 70 0.93 2.37 3.94
CA SER A 70 2.01 3.23 4.42
C SER A 70 2.70 2.66 5.67
N GLU A 71 4.02 2.48 5.61
CA GLU A 71 4.81 2.00 6.76
C GLU A 71 4.75 2.95 7.95
N VAL A 72 4.76 4.26 7.71
CA VAL A 72 4.65 5.28 8.76
C VAL A 72 3.30 5.20 9.47
N GLU A 73 2.23 4.98 8.71
CA GLU A 73 0.89 4.80 9.30
C GLU A 73 0.76 3.46 10.01
N THR A 74 1.47 2.42 9.53
CA THR A 74 1.52 1.10 10.17
C THR A 74 2.13 1.18 11.55
N ALA A 75 3.28 1.84 11.72
CA ALA A 75 3.90 2.02 13.03
C ALA A 75 2.97 2.75 14.02
N ARG A 76 2.37 3.87 13.57
CA ARG A 76 1.42 4.64 14.39
C ARG A 76 0.17 3.85 14.74
N PHE A 77 -0.31 3.02 13.82
CA PHE A 77 -1.43 2.13 14.07
C PHE A 77 -1.08 1.10 15.13
N THR A 78 0.10 0.46 15.04
CA THR A 78 0.53 -0.55 16.02
C THR A 78 0.55 -0.01 17.44
N ASP A 79 1.16 1.16 17.67
CA ASP A 79 1.21 1.79 19.00
C ASP A 79 -0.21 2.10 19.53
N ALA A 80 -1.06 2.68 18.68
CA ALA A 80 -2.43 3.02 19.05
C ALA A 80 -3.30 1.78 19.29
N TRP A 81 -3.06 0.71 18.53
CA TRP A 81 -3.77 -0.55 18.63
C TRP A 81 -3.44 -1.28 19.93
N GLU A 82 -2.15 -1.37 20.28
CA GLU A 82 -1.69 -1.94 21.55
C GLU A 82 -2.34 -1.23 22.75
N ALA A 83 -2.29 0.11 22.78
CA ALA A 83 -2.93 0.90 23.84
C ALA A 83 -4.46 0.72 23.89
N THR A 84 -5.10 0.39 22.77
CA THR A 84 -6.54 0.10 22.72
C THR A 84 -6.84 -1.31 23.23
N LEU A 85 -6.00 -2.30 22.89
CA LEU A 85 -6.10 -3.67 23.41
C LEU A 85 -5.95 -3.70 24.93
N GLU A 86 -4.93 -3.02 25.47
CA GLU A 86 -4.70 -2.96 26.92
C GLU A 86 -5.90 -2.36 27.66
N ARG A 87 -6.38 -1.19 27.21
CA ARG A 87 -7.54 -0.51 27.84
C ARG A 87 -8.82 -1.36 27.74
N THR A 88 -9.04 -2.00 26.60
CA THR A 88 -10.19 -2.89 26.41
C THR A 88 -10.09 -4.13 27.29
N GLY A 89 -8.89 -4.71 27.42
CA GLY A 89 -8.61 -5.85 28.30
C GLY A 89 -8.90 -5.52 29.76
N MET A 90 -8.40 -4.38 30.25
CA MET A 90 -8.70 -3.91 31.60
C MET A 90 -10.20 -3.71 31.83
N ALA A 91 -10.93 -3.17 30.85
CA ALA A 91 -12.38 -2.98 30.94
C ALA A 91 -13.16 -4.31 30.93
N LEU A 92 -12.67 -5.32 30.19
CA LEU A 92 -13.22 -6.69 30.21
C LEU A 92 -13.02 -7.35 31.57
N GLU A 93 -11.82 -7.27 32.15
CA GLU A 93 -11.50 -7.83 33.47
C GLU A 93 -12.37 -7.21 34.57
N GLN A 94 -12.60 -5.90 34.48
CA GLN A 94 -13.49 -5.17 35.39
C GLN A 94 -14.98 -5.42 35.14
N ARG A 95 -15.33 -6.20 34.11
CA ARG A 95 -16.72 -6.43 33.64
C ARG A 95 -17.46 -5.12 33.39
N ALA A 96 -16.74 -4.12 32.90
CA ALA A 96 -17.27 -2.79 32.62
C ALA A 96 -17.91 -2.68 31.22
N LEU A 97 -17.75 -3.72 30.39
CA LEU A 97 -18.24 -3.78 29.01
C LEU A 97 -19.52 -4.59 28.89
N SER A 98 -20.37 -4.19 27.94
CA SER A 98 -21.52 -4.99 27.52
C SER A 98 -21.07 -6.26 26.77
N SER A 99 -21.93 -7.28 26.75
CA SER A 99 -21.66 -8.50 25.99
C SER A 99 -21.49 -8.23 24.49
N GLU A 100 -22.23 -7.24 23.97
CA GLU A 100 -22.15 -6.83 22.58
C GLU A 100 -20.79 -6.21 22.25
N THR A 101 -20.29 -5.30 23.10
CA THR A 101 -18.96 -4.69 22.91
C THR A 101 -17.84 -5.71 23.09
N ALA A 102 -17.98 -6.65 24.03
CA ALA A 102 -17.04 -7.75 24.19
C ALA A 102 -16.98 -8.67 22.96
N HIS A 103 -18.14 -8.97 22.36
CA HIS A 103 -18.19 -9.72 21.10
C HIS A 103 -17.58 -8.94 19.94
N LEU A 104 -17.89 -7.64 19.83
CA LEU A 104 -17.32 -6.77 18.80
C LEU A 104 -15.78 -6.73 18.88
N TYR A 105 -15.24 -6.61 20.09
CA TYR A 105 -13.80 -6.68 20.34
C TYR A 105 -13.19 -7.96 19.77
N GLN A 106 -13.76 -9.13 20.08
CA GLN A 106 -13.28 -10.41 19.56
C GLN A 106 -13.30 -10.47 18.04
N VAL A 107 -14.39 -10.00 17.41
CA VAL A 107 -14.53 -9.99 15.95
C VAL A 107 -13.48 -9.11 15.30
N ILE A 108 -13.23 -7.91 15.82
CA ILE A 108 -12.25 -6.97 15.27
C ILE A 108 -10.83 -7.53 15.42
N VAL A 109 -10.47 -8.03 16.61
CA VAL A 109 -9.16 -8.66 16.86
C VAL A 109 -8.93 -9.82 15.89
N TRP A 110 -9.93 -10.69 15.71
CA TRP A 110 -9.82 -11.83 14.80
C TRP A 110 -9.64 -11.40 13.34
N ARG A 111 -10.38 -10.37 12.90
CA ARG A 111 -10.25 -9.83 11.53
C ARG A 111 -8.88 -9.22 11.28
N ILE A 112 -8.44 -8.32 12.17
CA ILE A 112 -7.14 -7.66 12.04
C ILE A 112 -6.02 -8.70 12.06
N GLY A 113 -6.06 -9.64 13.01
CA GLY A 113 -5.11 -10.75 13.08
C GLY A 113 -5.11 -11.61 11.81
N GLY A 114 -6.29 -11.99 11.31
CA GLY A 114 -6.42 -12.79 10.09
C GLY A 114 -5.85 -12.10 8.84
N VAL A 115 -6.08 -10.79 8.69
CA VAL A 115 -5.50 -10.02 7.59
C VAL A 115 -3.99 -9.89 7.76
N ALA A 116 -3.51 -9.55 8.96
CA ALA A 116 -2.08 -9.40 9.24
C ALA A 116 -1.30 -10.70 8.98
N SER A 117 -1.81 -11.85 9.42
CA SER A 117 -1.19 -13.15 9.17
C SER A 117 -1.10 -13.48 7.69
N ARG A 118 -2.18 -13.25 6.91
CA ARG A 118 -2.17 -13.50 5.46
C ARG A 118 -1.23 -12.57 4.71
N LEU A 119 -1.14 -11.30 5.12
CA LEU A 119 -0.19 -10.36 4.53
C LEU A 119 1.25 -10.76 4.83
N HIS A 120 1.53 -11.23 6.04
CA HIS A 120 2.84 -11.75 6.41
C HIS A 120 3.23 -12.98 5.58
N GLU A 121 2.30 -13.94 5.42
CA GLU A 121 2.51 -15.12 4.57
C GLU A 121 2.75 -14.75 3.10
N ALA A 122 1.95 -13.84 2.55
CA ALA A 122 2.12 -13.35 1.19
C ALA A 122 3.48 -12.64 1.00
N GLY A 123 3.92 -11.86 1.99
CA GLY A 123 5.24 -11.23 2.00
C GLY A 123 6.37 -12.26 1.99
N ALA A 124 6.28 -13.28 2.83
CA ALA A 124 7.27 -14.35 2.89
C ALA A 124 7.39 -15.11 1.57
N ILE A 125 6.26 -15.41 0.92
CA ILE A 125 6.24 -16.05 -0.40
C ILE A 125 6.88 -15.15 -1.45
N ALA A 126 6.52 -13.86 -1.47
CA ALA A 126 7.08 -12.90 -2.43
C ALA A 126 8.61 -12.77 -2.28
N GLU A 127 9.12 -12.66 -1.04
CA GLU A 127 10.56 -12.65 -0.78
C GLU A 127 11.26 -13.92 -1.27
N GLN A 128 10.65 -15.08 -1.05
CA GLN A 128 11.20 -16.34 -1.53
C GLN A 128 11.27 -16.38 -3.06
N THR A 129 10.20 -16.00 -3.76
CA THR A 129 10.18 -15.97 -5.22
C THR A 129 11.23 -15.01 -5.78
N VAL A 130 11.41 -13.84 -5.17
CA VAL A 130 12.45 -12.89 -5.58
C VAL A 130 13.84 -13.52 -5.43
N ARG A 131 14.14 -14.18 -4.30
CA ARG A 131 15.43 -14.86 -4.09
C ARG A 131 15.67 -15.98 -5.12
N GLU A 132 14.64 -16.75 -5.45
CA GLU A 132 14.73 -17.80 -6.46
C GLU A 132 15.06 -17.23 -7.85
N VAL A 133 14.33 -16.20 -8.28
CA VAL A 133 14.58 -15.51 -9.56
C VAL A 133 15.96 -14.85 -9.59
N GLU A 134 16.39 -14.23 -8.50
CA GLU A 134 17.75 -13.68 -8.37
C GLU A 134 18.82 -14.77 -8.53
N SER A 135 18.63 -15.93 -7.90
CA SER A 135 19.58 -17.04 -8.03
C SER A 135 19.61 -17.63 -9.45
N GLU A 136 18.44 -17.76 -10.09
CA GLU A 136 18.33 -18.27 -11.46
C GLU A 136 18.99 -17.31 -12.45
N THR A 137 18.70 -16.02 -12.35
CA THR A 137 19.29 -14.99 -13.20
C THR A 137 20.82 -14.91 -13.03
N GLN A 138 21.33 -15.01 -11.80
CA GLN A 138 22.77 -15.09 -11.55
C GLN A 138 23.40 -16.33 -12.18
N SER A 139 22.75 -17.49 -12.06
CA SER A 139 23.24 -18.74 -12.65
C SER A 139 23.28 -18.67 -14.19
N TRP A 140 22.28 -18.04 -14.79
CA TRP A 140 22.17 -17.86 -16.23
C TRP A 140 23.24 -16.90 -16.76
N LEU A 141 23.45 -15.77 -16.07
CA LEU A 141 24.51 -14.82 -16.40
C LEU A 141 25.90 -15.46 -16.28
N ALA A 142 26.14 -16.27 -15.25
CA ALA A 142 27.39 -16.99 -15.08
C ALA A 142 27.62 -18.01 -16.22
N ALA A 143 26.58 -18.75 -16.61
CA ALA A 143 26.65 -19.70 -17.72
C ALA A 143 26.93 -19.00 -19.06
N GLN A 144 26.28 -17.87 -19.33
CA GLN A 144 26.47 -17.10 -20.57
C GLN A 144 27.83 -16.41 -20.61
N GLY A 145 28.31 -15.86 -19.50
CA GLY A 145 29.66 -15.29 -19.38
C GLY A 145 30.76 -16.32 -19.66
N ASN A 146 30.61 -17.54 -19.12
CA ASN A 146 31.53 -18.64 -19.39
C ASN A 146 31.49 -19.10 -20.85
N ALA A 147 30.30 -19.14 -21.47
CA ALA A 147 30.15 -19.48 -22.89
C ALA A 147 30.80 -18.43 -23.82
N ALA A 148 30.66 -17.13 -23.50
CA ALA A 148 31.26 -16.04 -24.27
C ALA A 148 32.80 -16.03 -24.20
N LEU A 149 33.37 -16.33 -23.02
CA LEU A 149 34.82 -16.42 -22.83
C LEU A 149 35.42 -17.69 -23.47
N GLY A 150 34.70 -18.81 -23.45
CA GLY A 150 35.11 -20.06 -24.11
C GLY A 150 35.10 -19.98 -25.63
N ALA A 151 34.13 -19.27 -26.22
CA ALA A 151 34.04 -19.06 -27.67
C ALA A 151 35.15 -18.13 -28.22
N ALA A 152 35.70 -17.23 -27.41
CA ALA A 152 36.81 -16.35 -27.81
C ALA A 152 38.17 -17.06 -27.91
N GLY A 153 38.30 -18.26 -27.31
CA GLY A 153 39.53 -19.08 -27.35
C GLY A 153 39.50 -20.21 -28.40
N ALA A 154 38.35 -20.51 -28.99
CA ALA A 154 38.23 -21.55 -30.01
C ALA A 154 38.63 -20.99 -31.38
N LYS A 155 39.90 -21.22 -31.76
CA LYS A 155 40.35 -21.12 -33.16
C LYS A 155 39.33 -21.83 -34.05
N HIS A 156 38.67 -21.06 -34.91
CA HIS A 156 37.79 -21.54 -35.97
C HIS A 156 38.37 -22.80 -36.65
N PRO A 157 37.72 -23.97 -36.58
CA PRO A 157 37.91 -24.96 -37.61
C PRO A 157 37.27 -24.39 -38.88
N ALA A 158 38.09 -24.21 -39.91
CA ALA A 158 37.65 -23.82 -41.24
C ALA A 158 36.54 -24.76 -41.70
N SER A 159 35.32 -24.23 -41.79
CA SER A 159 34.18 -24.92 -42.38
C SER A 159 34.33 -24.89 -43.90
N ASN A 160 34.65 -26.04 -44.48
CA ASN A 160 34.67 -26.26 -45.91
C ASN A 160 33.24 -26.13 -46.46
N LEU A 161 33.05 -25.15 -47.36
CA LEU A 161 31.85 -25.03 -48.18
C LEU A 161 31.67 -26.24 -49.10
N PRO A 162 30.42 -26.61 -49.42
CA PRO A 162 30.05 -27.01 -50.76
C PRO A 162 29.25 -25.91 -51.45
N THR A 163 29.70 -25.63 -52.66
CA THR A 163 29.14 -24.74 -53.67
C THR A 163 27.76 -25.21 -54.14
N SER A 164 26.79 -24.30 -54.15
CA SER A 164 25.80 -24.01 -55.22
C SER A 164 24.40 -23.73 -54.67
N HIS A 165 23.95 -22.49 -54.84
CA HIS A 165 22.85 -22.13 -55.72
C HIS A 165 22.56 -20.64 -55.57
N SER A 166 22.53 -19.97 -56.73
CA SER A 166 22.21 -18.58 -56.95
C SER A 166 20.93 -18.15 -56.22
N ARG A 167 21.06 -17.32 -55.19
CA ARG A 167 20.03 -16.37 -54.77
C ARG A 167 20.69 -15.01 -54.58
N ARG A 168 20.10 -14.01 -55.25
CA ARG A 168 20.50 -12.60 -55.29
C ARG A 168 21.02 -12.11 -53.93
N LEU A 169 22.27 -11.65 -53.90
CA LEU A 169 22.77 -10.82 -52.82
C LEU A 169 21.95 -9.52 -52.74
N PRO A 170 21.53 -9.07 -51.55
CA PRO A 170 21.14 -7.69 -51.35
C PRO A 170 22.38 -6.79 -51.57
N PRO A 171 22.20 -5.53 -52.03
CA PRO A 171 23.32 -4.64 -52.27
C PRO A 171 24.12 -4.43 -50.98
N PRO A 172 25.45 -4.28 -51.06
CA PRO A 172 26.28 -3.98 -49.90
C PRO A 172 25.80 -2.64 -49.30
N ALA A 173 25.27 -2.69 -48.09
CA ALA A 173 24.96 -1.48 -47.33
C ALA A 173 26.29 -0.72 -47.13
N PRO A 174 26.37 0.57 -47.51
CA PRO A 174 27.58 1.35 -47.32
C PRO A 174 27.66 1.74 -45.84
N ASN A 175 28.80 1.45 -45.20
CA ASN A 175 29.27 2.00 -43.91
C ASN A 175 28.84 1.35 -42.57
N ASP A 176 27.99 0.31 -42.53
CA ASP A 176 27.54 -0.27 -41.24
C ASP A 176 28.58 -1.13 -40.50
N LEU A 177 29.70 -1.48 -41.14
CA LEU A 177 30.80 -2.23 -40.51
C LEU A 177 31.70 -1.37 -39.61
N LEU A 178 31.57 -0.05 -39.62
CA LEU A 178 32.35 0.88 -38.80
C LEU A 178 31.59 1.41 -37.57
N LEU A 179 30.34 0.98 -37.39
CA LEU A 179 29.55 1.38 -36.23
C LEU A 179 30.05 0.64 -34.98
N ALA A 180 30.25 1.37 -33.88
CA ALA A 180 30.63 0.79 -32.60
C ALA A 180 29.67 -0.35 -32.22
N PRO A 181 30.15 -1.47 -31.63
CA PRO A 181 29.34 -2.67 -31.37
C PRO A 181 28.00 -2.38 -30.67
N TYR A 182 27.98 -1.41 -29.75
CA TYR A 182 26.79 -0.98 -29.04
C TYR A 182 25.73 -0.32 -29.95
N ARG A 183 26.19 0.49 -30.92
CA ARG A 183 25.28 1.18 -31.85
C ARG A 183 24.57 0.20 -32.77
N ARG A 184 25.26 -0.87 -33.19
CA ARG A 184 24.65 -1.93 -33.99
C ARG A 184 23.57 -2.69 -33.21
N TRP A 185 23.87 -3.08 -31.96
CA TRP A 185 22.90 -3.75 -31.09
C TRP A 185 21.64 -2.89 -30.88
N PHE A 186 21.80 -1.59 -30.65
CA PHE A 186 20.69 -0.66 -30.47
C PHE A 186 19.80 -0.54 -31.71
N LEU A 187 20.40 -0.40 -32.90
CA LEU A 187 19.64 -0.28 -34.15
C LEU A 187 18.87 -1.57 -34.49
N ASP A 188 19.44 -2.73 -34.18
CA ASP A 188 18.83 -4.04 -34.40
C ASP A 188 17.66 -4.30 -33.42
N HIS A 189 17.78 -3.89 -32.15
CA HIS A 189 16.74 -4.16 -31.13
C HIS A 189 15.58 -3.15 -31.18
N PHE A 190 15.82 -1.92 -31.66
CA PHE A 190 14.79 -0.89 -31.81
C PHE A 190 14.36 -0.71 -33.27
N ALA A 191 14.29 -1.81 -34.05
CA ALA A 191 13.79 -1.80 -35.41
C ALA A 191 12.26 -1.74 -35.47
N PHE A 192 11.72 -0.52 -35.42
CA PHE A 192 10.30 -0.29 -35.70
C PHE A 192 10.07 -0.09 -37.21
N PRO A 193 8.98 -0.63 -37.79
CA PRO A 193 8.71 -0.57 -39.24
C PRO A 193 8.58 0.84 -39.82
N TYR A 194 8.43 1.86 -38.98
CA TYR A 194 8.18 3.25 -39.38
C TYR A 194 9.27 4.24 -38.95
N LEU A 195 10.37 3.76 -38.35
CA LEU A 195 11.47 4.61 -37.87
C LEU A 195 12.74 4.34 -38.69
N THR A 196 13.33 5.38 -39.25
CA THR A 196 14.61 5.26 -39.96
C THR A 196 15.77 5.25 -38.96
N ALA A 197 16.94 4.80 -39.38
CA ALA A 197 18.15 4.84 -38.54
C ALA A 197 18.61 6.27 -38.20
N ALA A 198 18.09 7.30 -38.88
CA ALA A 198 18.33 8.70 -38.54
C ALA A 198 17.37 9.21 -37.45
N ASP A 199 16.21 8.57 -37.30
CA ASP A 199 15.22 8.90 -36.26
C ASP A 199 15.49 8.16 -34.93
N LYS A 200 16.35 7.15 -34.96
CA LYS A 200 16.84 6.40 -33.78
C LYS A 200 18.13 7.01 -33.26
#